data_AF-A0A2R4JMI8-F1
#
_entry.id   AF-A0A2R4JMI8-F1
#
_cell.length_a   1.000
_cell.length_b   1.000
_cell.length_c   1.000
_cell.angle_alpha   90.00
_cell.angle_beta   90.00
_cell.angle_gamma   90.00
#
_symmetry.space_group_name_H-M   'P 1'
#
loop_
_entity.id
_entity.type
_entity.pdbx_description
1 polymer ?
#
loop_
_entity_poly.entity_id
_entity_poly.type
_entity_poly.pdbx_seq_one_letter_code
_entity_poly.pdbx_strand_id
1 'polypeptide(L)'
;MYSQDSISGHRRGRPEPTAEMLSGLACLICTTDYRNAPDTEAVVVSHRDGRQLLACRGTCARIACGAVGGLDETPPPLAERVRDHRADGS
;
A
#
# COMPACT_ATOMS: atom_id res chain seq x y z
N MET A 1 37.45 8.73 -14.30
CA MET A 1 36.38 9.62 -13.79
C MET A 1 35.06 8.89 -13.99
N TYR A 2 34.56 8.19 -12.97
CA TYR A 2 33.24 7.54 -13.05
C TYR A 2 32.18 8.54 -12.58
N SER A 3 31.46 9.16 -13.52
CA SER A 3 30.19 9.81 -13.24
C SER A 3 29.08 8.85 -13.60
N GLN A 4 28.44 8.25 -12.60
CA GLN A 4 27.19 7.53 -12.78
C GLN A 4 26.06 8.48 -12.39
N ASP A 5 25.65 9.27 -13.37
CA ASP A 5 24.50 10.15 -13.29
C ASP A 5 23.19 9.35 -13.14
N SER A 6 22.41 9.77 -12.14
CA SER A 6 20.94 9.79 -12.16
C SER A 6 20.18 8.46 -12.22
N ILE A 7 20.02 7.82 -11.05
CA ILE A 7 18.83 7.01 -10.78
C ILE A 7 17.66 7.98 -10.51
N SER A 8 17.06 8.51 -11.58
CA SER A 8 15.87 9.38 -11.49
C SER A 8 14.94 9.18 -12.68
N GLY A 9 14.74 7.92 -13.07
CA GLY A 9 13.71 7.53 -14.03
C GLY A 9 12.82 6.47 -13.40
N HIS A 10 11.59 6.84 -12.98
CA HIS A 10 10.36 6.01 -12.97
C HIS A 10 9.27 6.44 -11.98
N ARG A 11 9.42 7.52 -11.20
CA ARG A 11 8.36 7.98 -10.25
C ARG A 11 7.49 9.15 -10.74
N ARG A 12 7.26 9.31 -12.05
CA ARG A 12 6.32 10.32 -12.58
C ARG A 12 5.14 9.61 -13.23
N GLY A 13 4.02 9.52 -12.51
CA GLY A 13 2.77 9.04 -13.10
C GLY A 13 1.81 8.34 -12.14
N ARG A 14 2.25 7.93 -10.94
CA ARG A 14 1.31 7.36 -9.98
C ARG A 14 0.50 8.50 -9.34
N PRO A 15 -0.85 8.47 -9.44
CA PRO A 15 -1.68 9.42 -8.70
C PRO A 15 -1.39 9.33 -7.21
N GLU A 16 -1.61 10.42 -6.49
CA GLU A 16 -1.49 10.40 -5.03
C GLU A 16 -2.44 9.34 -4.44
N PRO A 17 -1.99 8.61 -3.41
CA PRO A 17 -2.83 7.61 -2.75
C PRO A 17 -4.08 8.26 -2.14
N THR A 18 -5.24 7.65 -2.34
CA THR A 18 -6.50 8.13 -1.76
C THR A 18 -6.53 7.93 -0.26
N ALA A 19 -7.47 8.56 0.44
CA ALA A 19 -7.65 8.39 1.89
C ALA A 19 -7.87 6.92 2.29
N GLU A 20 -8.58 6.15 1.47
CA GLU A 20 -8.81 4.73 1.66
C GLU A 20 -7.51 3.92 1.51
N MET A 21 -6.65 4.27 0.55
CA MET A 21 -5.34 3.64 0.39
C MET A 21 -4.41 3.97 1.56
N LEU A 22 -4.41 5.24 2.00
CA LEU A 22 -3.65 5.70 3.17
C LEU A 22 -4.13 5.05 4.48
N SER A 23 -5.40 4.63 4.53
CA SER A 23 -5.98 3.95 5.68
C SER A 23 -5.93 2.41 5.56
N GLY A 24 -5.24 1.87 4.55
CA GLY A 24 -5.13 0.43 4.33
C GLY A 24 -6.47 -0.27 4.03
N LEU A 25 -7.45 0.46 3.51
CA LEU A 25 -8.77 -0.05 3.11
C LEU A 25 -8.83 -0.45 1.64
N ALA A 26 -7.95 0.12 0.82
CA ALA A 26 -7.84 -0.21 -0.59
C ALA A 26 -6.40 -0.59 -0.98
N CYS A 27 -6.28 -1.50 -1.93
CA CYS A 27 -4.99 -1.86 -2.52
C CYS A 27 -4.38 -0.63 -3.22
N LEU A 28 -3.13 -0.31 -2.90
CA LEU A 28 -2.41 0.79 -3.51
C LEU A 28 -2.31 0.66 -5.04
N ILE A 29 -2.33 -0.58 -5.56
CA ILE A 29 -2.04 -0.90 -6.97
C ILE A 29 -3.32 -1.06 -7.80
N CYS A 30 -4.21 -1.98 -7.40
CA CYS A 30 -5.41 -2.32 -8.17
C CYS A 30 -6.69 -1.73 -7.60
N THR A 31 -6.58 -0.88 -6.58
CA THR A 31 -7.70 -0.17 -5.93
C THR A 31 -8.79 -1.05 -5.36
N THR A 32 -8.55 -2.37 -5.23
CA THR A 32 -9.50 -3.31 -4.62
C THR A 32 -9.79 -2.87 -3.20
N ASP A 33 -11.08 -2.69 -2.91
CA ASP A 33 -11.59 -2.41 -1.58
C ASP A 33 -11.63 -3.70 -0.75
N TYR A 34 -10.81 -3.77 0.30
CA TYR A 34 -10.70 -4.96 1.14
C TYR A 34 -11.96 -5.27 1.94
N ARG A 35 -12.84 -4.27 2.15
CA ARG A 35 -14.13 -4.46 2.86
C ARG A 35 -15.10 -5.30 2.04
N ASN A 36 -14.92 -5.30 0.72
CA ASN A 36 -15.77 -6.03 -0.23
C ASN A 36 -15.07 -7.25 -0.83
N ALA A 37 -13.84 -7.56 -0.38
CA ALA A 37 -13.01 -8.64 -0.92
C ALA A 37 -12.36 -9.46 0.23
N PRO A 38 -13.16 -10.21 1.01
CA PRO A 38 -12.67 -10.91 2.21
C PRO A 38 -11.63 -11.99 1.89
N ASP A 39 -11.64 -12.55 0.69
CA ASP A 39 -10.67 -13.56 0.24
C ASP A 39 -9.32 -12.96 -0.18
N THR A 40 -9.20 -11.62 -0.22
CA THR A 40 -7.96 -10.95 -0.61
C THR A 40 -7.05 -10.74 0.59
N GLU A 41 -5.89 -11.39 0.57
CA GLU A 41 -4.84 -11.16 1.57
C GLU A 41 -4.11 -9.84 1.27
N ALA A 42 -4.14 -8.91 2.24
CA ALA A 42 -3.44 -7.63 2.18
C ALA A 42 -2.10 -7.71 2.93
N VAL A 43 -1.04 -7.18 2.32
CA VAL A 43 0.32 -7.18 2.89
C VAL A 43 0.89 -5.75 2.91
N VAL A 44 1.74 -5.45 3.89
CA VAL A 44 2.43 -4.14 3.98
C VAL A 44 3.46 -4.06 2.87
N VAL A 45 3.50 -2.94 2.14
CA VAL A 45 4.46 -2.75 1.03
C VAL A 45 5.34 -1.52 1.19
N SER A 46 4.91 -0.56 1.99
CA SER A 46 5.67 0.65 2.32
C SER A 46 4.98 1.43 3.44
N HIS A 47 5.63 2.51 3.87
CA HIS A 47 5.09 3.46 4.83
C HIS A 47 5.00 4.84 4.20
N ARG A 48 3.99 5.61 4.58
CA ARG A 48 3.85 7.02 4.24
C ARG A 48 3.19 7.77 5.39
N ASP A 49 3.81 8.87 5.82
CA ASP A 49 3.27 9.74 6.88
C ASP A 49 2.90 8.99 8.17
N GLY A 50 3.73 7.99 8.54
CA GLY A 50 3.49 7.12 9.69
C GLY A 50 2.43 6.04 9.50
N ARG A 51 1.82 5.94 8.32
CA ARG A 51 0.79 4.95 7.98
C ARG A 51 1.34 3.83 7.11
N GLN A 52 0.83 2.62 7.30
CA GLN A 52 1.13 1.47 6.45
C GLN A 52 0.36 1.57 5.13
N LEU A 53 1.06 1.43 4.01
CA LEU A 53 0.45 1.24 2.70
C LEU A 53 0.39 -0.25 2.36
N LEU A 54 -0.78 -0.68 1.91
CA LEU A 54 -1.06 -2.10 1.66
C LEU A 54 -1.25 -2.40 0.17
N ALA A 55 -0.93 -3.62 -0.22
CA ALA A 55 -1.26 -4.17 -1.52
C ALA A 55 -1.76 -5.61 -1.39
N CYS A 56 -2.48 -6.10 -2.39
CA CYS A 56 -2.82 -7.52 -2.46
C CYS A 56 -1.54 -8.37 -2.55
N ARG A 57 -1.49 -9.48 -1.81
CA ARG A 57 -0.41 -10.46 -1.92
C ARG A 57 -0.25 -10.93 -3.37
N GLY A 58 1.00 -11.19 -3.79
CA GLY A 58 1.32 -11.63 -5.13
C GLY A 58 1.72 -10.48 -6.05
N THR A 59 1.02 -10.30 -7.17
CA THR A 59 1.42 -9.36 -8.24
C THR A 59 1.40 -7.90 -7.77
N CYS A 60 0.39 -7.48 -7.01
CA CYS A 60 0.32 -6.09 -6.52
C CYS A 60 1.48 -5.78 -5.57
N ALA A 61 1.76 -6.66 -4.61
CA ALA A 61 2.91 -6.53 -3.72
C ALA A 61 4.24 -6.51 -4.49
N ARG A 62 4.42 -7.40 -5.49
CA ARG A 62 5.61 -7.43 -6.35
C ARG A 62 5.81 -6.11 -7.11
N ILE A 63 4.75 -5.52 -7.67
CA ILE A 63 4.84 -4.22 -8.35
C ILE A 63 5.17 -3.11 -7.35
N ALA A 64 4.60 -3.15 -6.15
CA ALA A 64 4.75 -2.07 -5.17
C ALA A 64 6.12 -2.05 -4.47
N CYS A 65 6.67 -3.21 -4.10
CA CYS A 65 7.88 -3.34 -3.28
C CYS A 65 8.89 -4.38 -3.76
N GLY A 66 8.63 -5.08 -4.87
CA GLY A 66 9.51 -6.13 -5.40
C GLY A 66 9.29 -7.52 -4.77
N ALA A 67 8.55 -7.62 -3.66
CA ALA A 67 8.28 -8.88 -2.96
C ALA A 67 6.80 -9.29 -3.07
N VAL A 68 6.54 -10.60 -3.25
CA VAL A 68 5.16 -11.12 -3.33
C VAL A 68 4.44 -11.14 -1.98
N GLY A 69 5.20 -11.25 -0.89
CA GLY A 69 4.68 -11.27 0.48
C GLY A 69 4.60 -9.90 1.15
N GLY A 70 5.05 -8.84 0.47
CA GLY A 70 5.23 -7.54 1.13
C GLY A 70 6.49 -7.50 2.00
N LEU A 71 6.50 -6.54 2.92
CA LEU A 71 7.48 -6.42 4.00
C LEU A 71 7.19 -7.48 5.08
N ASP A 72 8.18 -7.77 5.92
CA ASP A 72 8.05 -8.69 7.06
C ASP A 72 7.30 -8.04 8.24
N GLU A 73 6.11 -7.54 7.94
CA GLU A 73 5.26 -6.79 8.84
C GLU A 73 3.81 -7.22 8.65
N THR A 74 3.12 -7.46 9.77
CA THR A 74 1.70 -7.84 9.73
C THR A 74 0.84 -6.58 9.82
N PRO A 75 -0.05 -6.33 8.84
CA PRO A 75 -0.95 -5.19 8.94
C PRO A 75 -2.00 -5.41 10.03
N PRO A 76 -2.47 -4.35 10.72
CA PRO A 76 -3.58 -4.45 11.65
C PRO A 76 -4.82 -5.08 10.99
N PRO A 77 -5.69 -5.78 11.74
CA PRO A 77 -6.90 -6.39 11.20
C PRO A 77 -7.77 -5.38 10.44
N LEU A 78 -8.46 -5.81 9.37
CA LEU A 78 -9.30 -4.92 8.56
C LEU A 78 -10.33 -4.14 9.40
N ALA A 79 -10.93 -4.77 10.40
CA ALA A 79 -11.88 -4.13 11.29
C ALA A 79 -11.28 -2.99 12.12
N GLU A 80 -10.00 -3.06 12.46
CA GLU A 80 -9.26 -1.97 13.12
C GLU A 80 -9.02 -0.82 12.16
N ARG A 81 -8.49 -1.12 10.97
CA ARG A 81 -8.25 -0.12 9.92
C ARG A 81 -9.51 0.67 9.55
N VAL A 82 -10.67 0.00 9.51
CA VAL A 82 -11.98 0.65 9.28
C VAL A 82 -12.38 1.57 10.43
N ARG A 83 -12.11 1.20 11.68
CA ARG A 83 -12.39 2.05 12.84
C ARG A 83 -11.51 3.29 12.83
N ASP A 84 -10.22 3.14 12.56
CA ASP A 84 -9.27 4.27 12.52
C ASP A 84 -9.62 5.25 11.40
N HIS A 85 -9.95 4.74 10.21
CA HIS A 85 -10.39 5.59 9.09
C HIS A 85 -11.64 6.42 9.41
N ARG A 86 -12.59 5.85 10.17
CA ARG A 86 -13.79 6.59 10.61
C ARG A 86 -13.48 7.62 11.68
N ALA A 87 -12.52 7.34 12.56
CA ALA A 87 -12.07 8.28 13.59
C ALA A 87 -11.32 9.48 13.00
N ASP A 88 -10.50 9.26 11.98
CA ASP A 88 -9.76 10.30 11.26
C ASP A 88 -10.66 11.27 10.46
N GLY A 89 -11.85 10.82 10.06
CA GLY A 89 -12.80 11.60 9.25
C GLY A 89 -13.85 12.38 10.05
N SER A 90 -13.79 12.38 11.39
CA SER A 90 -14.70 13.14 12.27
C SER A 90 -14.15 14.50 12.68
#